data_AF-A0A447V5R8-F1
#
_entry.id   AF-A0A447V5R8-F1
#
_cell.length_a   1.000
_cell.length_b   1.000
_cell.length_c   1.000
_cell.angle_alpha   90.00
_cell.angle_beta   90.00
_cell.angle_gamma   90.00
#
_symmetry.space_group_name_H-M   'P 1'
#
loop_
_entity.id
_entity.type
_entity.pdbx_description
1 polymer ?
#
loop_
_entity_poly.entity_id
_entity_poly.type
_entity_poly.pdbx_seq_one_letter_code
_entity_poly.pdbx_strand_id
1 'polypeptide(L)'
;MTLLEILVKEIPRLGGWPEGVSVIEQLDDGCLYDPYGDCLFSGREFNLSEDYEDAFVTNDKYEAALSASKATEWNGEGLPPVGCECEVAWSGAKFIPCKILYIGVSVVLVRLDRSEECYTLSTVKFRPIRSAANRKRLEVAEALIRFLDLETDIDNVFHAGDVKDFLDYIAAGKIPGIRIE
;
A
#
# COMPACT_ATOMS: atom_id res chain seq x y z
N MET A 1 -12.16 7.06 -15.34
CA MET A 1 -11.15 7.45 -14.33
C MET A 1 -11.60 8.76 -13.73
N THR A 2 -11.64 8.82 -12.41
CA THR A 2 -12.10 9.98 -11.64
C THR A 2 -11.04 11.09 -11.63
N LEU A 3 -11.46 12.32 -11.32
CA LEU A 3 -10.55 13.44 -11.13
C LEU A 3 -9.50 13.14 -10.05
N LEU A 4 -9.91 12.54 -8.93
CA LEU A 4 -9.01 12.17 -7.84
C LEU A 4 -7.92 11.19 -8.28
N GLU A 5 -8.25 10.20 -9.10
CA GLU A 5 -7.29 9.24 -9.66
C GLU A 5 -6.29 9.91 -10.62
N ILE A 6 -6.74 10.85 -11.46
CA ILE A 6 -5.85 11.66 -12.31
C ILE A 6 -4.87 12.44 -11.43
N LEU A 7 -5.37 13.12 -10.40
CA LEU A 7 -4.56 13.94 -9.51
C LEU A 7 -3.50 13.09 -8.81
N VAL A 8 -3.90 12.00 -8.13
CA VAL A 8 -2.97 11.08 -7.45
C VAL A 8 -1.90 10.51 -8.38
N LYS A 9 -2.22 10.28 -9.65
CA LYS A 9 -1.29 9.70 -10.62
C LYS A 9 -0.31 10.71 -11.23
N GLU A 10 -0.80 11.89 -11.59
CA GLU A 10 -0.06 12.83 -12.44
C GLU A 10 0.61 13.95 -11.66
N ILE A 11 -0.05 14.55 -10.65
CA ILE A 11 0.50 15.74 -9.98
C ILE A 11 1.70 15.48 -9.05
N PRO A 12 1.94 14.29 -8.47
CA PRO A 12 3.18 14.03 -7.74
C PRO A 12 4.44 14.22 -8.60
N ARG A 13 4.34 13.99 -9.92
CA ARG A 13 5.45 14.20 -10.87
C ARG A 13 5.68 15.68 -11.19
N LEU A 14 4.76 16.55 -10.79
CA LEU A 14 4.75 17.99 -11.05
C LEU A 14 5.05 18.83 -9.80
N GLY A 15 5.51 18.19 -8.72
CA GLY A 15 5.77 18.86 -7.44
C GLY A 15 4.66 18.66 -6.41
N GLY A 16 3.62 17.90 -6.72
CA GLY A 16 2.53 17.60 -5.80
C GLY A 16 1.40 18.63 -5.86
N TRP A 17 0.71 18.79 -4.74
CA TRP A 17 -0.40 19.73 -4.62
C TRP A 17 0.11 21.19 -4.65
N PRO A 18 -0.49 22.10 -5.43
CA PRO A 18 -0.05 23.49 -5.49
C PRO A 18 -0.19 24.24 -4.16
N GLU A 19 0.80 25.07 -3.82
CA GLU A 19 0.77 25.87 -2.60
C GLU A 19 -0.37 26.91 -2.64
N GLY A 20 -1.10 27.03 -1.53
CA GLY A 20 -2.20 28.00 -1.40
C GLY A 20 -3.53 27.58 -2.05
N VAL A 21 -3.56 26.47 -2.80
CA VAL A 21 -4.77 25.94 -3.43
C VAL A 21 -5.53 25.06 -2.45
N SER A 22 -6.81 25.33 -2.25
CA SER A 22 -7.66 24.54 -1.34
C SER A 22 -8.43 23.42 -2.05
N VAL A 23 -8.78 23.65 -3.32
CA VAL A 23 -9.62 22.78 -4.14
C VAL A 23 -9.10 22.79 -5.58
N ILE A 24 -9.18 21.65 -6.25
CA ILE A 24 -8.96 21.52 -7.69
C ILE A 24 -10.23 20.94 -8.32
N GLU A 25 -10.65 21.57 -9.40
CA GLU A 25 -11.70 21.11 -10.32
C GLU A 25 -11.13 20.98 -11.73
N GLN A 26 -11.92 20.41 -12.65
CA GLN A 26 -11.53 20.23 -14.04
C GLN A 26 -12.58 20.82 -14.99
N LEU A 27 -12.12 21.51 -16.03
CA LEU A 27 -12.96 22.02 -17.11
C LEU A 27 -13.20 20.93 -18.18
N ASP A 28 -14.15 21.18 -19.09
CA ASP A 28 -14.53 20.27 -20.19
C ASP A 28 -13.40 20.04 -21.22
N ASP A 29 -12.41 20.93 -21.24
CA ASP A 29 -11.18 20.80 -22.03
C ASP A 29 -10.05 20.02 -21.31
N GLY A 30 -10.30 19.56 -20.08
CA GLY A 30 -9.35 18.83 -19.26
C GLY A 30 -8.38 19.71 -18.46
N CYS A 31 -8.49 21.04 -18.52
CA CYS A 31 -7.70 21.95 -17.70
C CYS A 31 -8.07 21.84 -16.22
N LEU A 32 -7.06 21.74 -15.36
CA LEU A 32 -7.24 21.82 -13.91
C LEU A 32 -7.27 23.28 -13.48
N TYR A 33 -8.15 23.64 -12.55
CA TYR A 33 -8.23 25.02 -12.06
C TYR A 33 -8.60 25.08 -10.57
N ASP A 34 -8.20 26.18 -9.93
CA ASP A 34 -8.69 26.54 -8.59
C ASP A 34 -9.98 27.36 -8.78
N PRO A 35 -11.14 26.94 -8.22
CA PRO A 35 -12.39 27.70 -8.31
C PRO A 35 -12.31 29.12 -7.74
N TYR A 36 -11.32 29.39 -6.89
CA TYR A 36 -11.06 30.70 -6.29
C TYR A 36 -9.87 31.44 -6.93
N GLY A 37 -9.27 30.87 -7.97
CA GLY A 37 -8.05 31.37 -8.60
C GLY A 37 -8.06 31.18 -10.11
N ASP A 38 -6.89 30.84 -10.66
CA ASP A 38 -6.66 30.66 -12.09
C ASP A 38 -6.47 29.18 -12.47
N CYS A 39 -6.36 28.91 -13.78
CA CYS A 39 -5.95 27.62 -14.29
C CYS A 39 -4.59 27.20 -13.72
N LEU A 40 -4.54 25.96 -13.23
CA LEU A 40 -3.36 25.33 -12.67
C LEU A 40 -2.58 24.62 -13.78
N PHE A 41 -1.26 24.54 -13.62
CA PHE A 41 -0.38 23.83 -14.56
C PHE A 41 -0.52 24.30 -16.02
N SER A 42 -0.56 25.63 -16.22
CA SER A 42 -0.78 26.26 -17.52
C SER A 42 0.08 25.66 -18.65
N GLY A 43 -0.59 25.33 -19.76
CA GLY A 43 0.03 24.70 -20.93
C GLY A 43 0.11 23.17 -20.89
N ARG A 44 -0.52 22.52 -19.89
CA ARG A 44 -0.67 21.07 -19.82
C ARG A 44 -2.14 20.66 -19.82
N GLU A 45 -2.48 19.77 -20.74
CA GLU A 45 -3.79 19.12 -20.79
C GLU A 45 -3.75 17.82 -19.98
N PHE A 46 -4.76 17.61 -19.13
CA PHE A 46 -4.98 16.35 -18.43
C PHE A 46 -6.10 15.59 -19.13
N ASN A 47 -6.11 14.26 -19.00
CA ASN A 47 -7.24 13.48 -19.49
C ASN A 47 -8.53 13.96 -18.80
N LEU A 48 -9.61 14.12 -19.56
CA LEU A 48 -10.91 14.47 -19.01
C LEU A 48 -11.39 13.35 -18.09
N SER A 49 -11.75 13.71 -16.86
CA SER A 49 -12.33 12.79 -15.88
C SER A 49 -13.78 12.45 -16.23
N GLU A 50 -14.25 11.27 -15.81
CA GLU A 50 -15.65 10.87 -16.00
C GLU A 50 -16.61 11.67 -15.12
N ASP A 51 -16.11 12.23 -14.02
CA ASP A 51 -16.86 13.00 -13.02
C ASP A 51 -16.58 14.52 -13.10
N TYR A 52 -15.99 15.02 -14.18
CA TYR A 52 -15.51 16.41 -14.27
C TYR A 52 -16.58 17.48 -13.98
N GLU A 53 -17.86 17.22 -14.30
CA GLU A 53 -18.95 18.18 -14.09
C GLU A 53 -19.24 18.45 -12.60
N ASP A 54 -19.05 17.45 -11.74
CA ASP A 54 -19.41 17.51 -10.32
C ASP A 54 -18.20 17.29 -9.38
N ALA A 55 -17.03 16.98 -9.93
CA ALA A 55 -15.85 16.61 -9.16
C ALA A 55 -15.12 17.82 -8.59
N PHE A 56 -15.19 17.97 -7.26
CA PHE A 56 -14.36 18.88 -6.49
C PHE A 56 -13.42 18.08 -5.56
N VAL A 57 -12.12 18.18 -5.80
CA VAL A 57 -11.11 17.49 -4.99
C VAL A 57 -10.44 18.50 -4.06
N THR A 58 -10.50 18.24 -2.76
CA THR A 58 -9.78 19.05 -1.76
C THR A 58 -8.39 18.49 -1.53
N ASN A 59 -7.47 19.32 -1.01
CA ASN A 59 -6.13 18.86 -0.61
C ASN A 59 -6.20 17.63 0.33
N ASP A 60 -7.08 17.66 1.33
CA ASP A 60 -7.26 16.55 2.27
C ASP A 60 -7.68 15.24 1.57
N LYS A 61 -8.62 15.31 0.61
CA LYS A 61 -9.04 14.13 -0.16
C LYS A 61 -7.89 13.59 -1.00
N TYR A 62 -7.13 14.48 -1.65
CA TYR A 62 -5.96 14.12 -2.43
C TYR A 62 -4.87 13.48 -1.57
N GLU A 63 -4.48 14.08 -0.45
CA GLU A 63 -3.45 13.54 0.43
C GLU A 63 -3.86 12.20 1.04
N ALA A 64 -5.14 12.04 1.42
CA ALA A 64 -5.69 10.76 1.86
C ALA A 64 -5.59 9.69 0.76
N ALA A 65 -5.95 10.03 -0.47
CA ALA A 65 -5.90 9.12 -1.61
C ALA A 65 -4.47 8.82 -2.07
N LEU A 66 -3.57 9.80 -2.02
CA LEU A 66 -2.15 9.64 -2.31
C LEU A 66 -1.48 8.74 -1.26
N SER A 67 -1.82 8.94 0.01
CA SER A 67 -1.38 8.07 1.11
C SER A 67 -1.91 6.64 0.91
N ALA A 68 -3.18 6.47 0.55
CA ALA A 68 -3.77 5.15 0.27
C ALA A 68 -3.14 4.48 -0.97
N SER A 69 -2.86 5.23 -2.03
CA SER A 69 -2.17 4.73 -3.22
C SER A 69 -0.75 4.27 -2.90
N LYS A 70 -0.03 4.98 -2.03
CA LYS A 70 1.32 4.60 -1.56
C LYS A 70 1.30 3.46 -0.54
N ALA A 71 0.22 3.28 0.20
CA ALA A 71 0.03 2.19 1.16
C ALA A 71 -0.03 0.80 0.48
N THR A 72 -0.21 0.75 -0.84
CA THR A 72 -0.43 -0.50 -1.60
C THR A 72 0.85 -1.30 -1.88
N GLU A 73 2.05 -0.73 -1.71
CA GLU A 73 3.31 -1.36 -2.17
C GLU A 73 4.21 -1.93 -1.05
N TRP A 74 3.69 -2.24 0.14
CA TRP A 74 4.49 -2.97 1.12
C TRP A 74 4.37 -4.49 0.91
N ASN A 75 5.44 -5.10 0.37
CA ASN A 75 5.52 -6.54 0.11
C ASN A 75 5.68 -7.39 1.39
N GLY A 76 5.83 -6.76 2.56
CA GLY A 76 6.05 -7.42 3.85
C GLY A 76 7.50 -7.59 4.25
N GLU A 77 8.45 -7.14 3.42
CA GLU A 77 9.86 -7.10 3.77
C GLU A 77 10.22 -5.77 4.44
N GLY A 78 11.07 -5.83 5.47
CA GLY A 78 11.46 -4.65 6.24
C GLY A 78 10.31 -4.07 7.09
N LEU A 79 10.38 -2.77 7.37
CA LEU A 79 9.32 -2.07 8.10
C LEU A 79 8.28 -1.49 7.11
N PRO A 80 6.99 -1.48 7.47
CA PRO A 80 5.96 -0.86 6.65
C PRO A 80 6.22 0.65 6.48
N PRO A 81 5.92 1.26 5.33
CA PRO A 81 6.05 2.70 5.16
C PRO A 81 4.99 3.47 5.99
N VAL A 82 5.30 4.73 6.33
CA VAL A 82 4.32 5.62 6.99
C VAL A 82 3.11 5.80 6.09
N GLY A 83 1.91 5.69 6.66
CA GLY A 83 0.63 5.69 5.94
C GLY A 83 0.16 4.32 5.49
N CYS A 84 0.99 3.27 5.56
CA CYS A 84 0.61 1.91 5.20
C CYS A 84 -0.47 1.36 6.12
N GLU A 85 -1.50 0.74 5.54
CA GLU A 85 -2.42 -0.12 6.27
C GLU A 85 -1.87 -1.55 6.27
N CYS A 86 -1.61 -2.07 7.46
CA CYS A 86 -0.99 -3.37 7.68
C CYS A 86 -1.62 -4.06 8.89
N GLU A 87 -1.10 -5.23 9.27
CA GLU A 87 -1.45 -5.86 10.53
C GLU A 87 -0.26 -5.84 11.49
N VAL A 88 -0.51 -5.53 12.76
CA VAL A 88 0.48 -5.53 13.84
C VAL A 88 0.17 -6.63 14.86
N ALA A 89 1.22 -7.24 15.41
CA ALA A 89 1.13 -8.15 16.54
C ALA A 89 2.20 -7.80 17.58
N TRP A 90 1.80 -7.72 18.85
CA TRP A 90 2.71 -7.55 19.97
C TRP A 90 3.00 -8.91 20.62
N SER A 91 4.28 -9.24 20.84
CA SER A 91 4.72 -10.42 21.61
C SER A 91 4.03 -11.75 21.24
N GLY A 92 3.79 -12.00 19.95
CA GLY A 92 3.16 -13.24 19.48
C GLY A 92 1.63 -13.29 19.63
N ALA A 93 1.00 -12.18 20.00
CA ALA A 93 -0.45 -12.03 19.98
C ALA A 93 -1.01 -12.10 18.54
N LYS A 94 -2.34 -12.13 18.45
CA LYS A 94 -3.03 -12.12 17.17
C LYS A 94 -2.71 -10.82 16.40
N PHE A 95 -2.45 -10.97 15.11
CA PHE A 95 -2.35 -9.84 14.19
C PHE A 95 -3.68 -9.09 14.10
N ILE A 96 -3.64 -7.78 14.31
CA ILE A 96 -4.79 -6.88 14.21
C ILE A 96 -4.51 -5.77 13.18
N PRO A 97 -5.53 -5.28 12.45
CA PRO A 97 -5.36 -4.21 11.49
C PRO A 97 -4.87 -2.92 12.16
N CYS A 98 -3.96 -2.21 11.51
CA CYS A 98 -3.50 -0.90 11.93
C CYS A 98 -3.05 -0.05 10.73
N LYS A 99 -3.00 1.26 10.94
CA LYS A 99 -2.35 2.21 10.02
C LYS A 99 -1.08 2.77 10.65
N ILE A 100 0.03 2.76 9.92
CA ILE A 100 1.29 3.35 10.39
C ILE A 100 1.17 4.87 10.34
N LEU A 101 1.34 5.55 11.48
CA LEU A 101 1.32 7.01 11.57
C LEU A 101 2.73 7.60 11.60
N TYR A 102 3.68 6.89 12.21
CA TYR A 102 5.07 7.34 12.32
C TYR A 102 6.01 6.17 12.63
N ILE A 103 7.21 6.19 12.08
CA ILE A 103 8.30 5.27 12.42
C ILE A 103 9.54 6.10 12.76
N GLY A 104 10.03 5.95 13.98
CA GLY A 104 11.31 6.46 14.44
C GLY A 104 12.35 5.35 14.54
N VAL A 105 13.50 5.68 15.13
CA VAL A 105 14.63 4.75 15.26
C VAL A 105 14.29 3.50 16.10
N SER A 106 13.51 3.67 17.16
CA SER A 106 13.18 2.60 18.11
C SER A 106 11.69 2.44 18.38
N VAL A 107 10.87 3.37 17.87
CA VAL A 107 9.44 3.44 18.17
C VAL A 107 8.62 3.55 16.90
N VAL A 108 7.39 3.07 16.98
CA VAL A 108 6.39 3.16 15.93
C VAL A 108 5.07 3.58 16.54
N LEU A 109 4.44 4.58 15.93
CA LEU A 109 3.08 5.01 16.27
C LEU A 109 2.13 4.43 15.24
N VAL A 110 1.12 3.72 15.70
CA VAL A 110 0.08 3.12 14.86
C VAL A 110 -1.30 3.58 15.28
N ARG A 111 -2.21 3.66 14.34
CA ARG A 111 -3.65 3.80 14.58
C ARG A 111 -4.30 2.44 14.50
N LEU A 112 -4.95 2.03 15.58
CA LEU A 112 -5.89 0.91 15.65
C LEU A 112 -7.32 1.43 15.42
N ASP A 113 -8.32 0.54 15.47
CA ASP A 113 -9.74 0.88 15.24
C ASP A 113 -10.24 2.06 16.09
N ARG A 114 -9.79 2.15 17.35
CA ARG A 114 -10.30 3.14 18.32
C ARG A 114 -9.21 3.88 19.12
N SER A 115 -7.95 3.61 18.84
CA SER A 115 -6.83 4.16 19.61
C SER A 115 -5.62 4.40 18.72
N GLU A 116 -4.76 5.31 19.16
CA GLU A 116 -3.40 5.44 18.65
C GLU A 116 -2.45 4.89 19.71
N GLU A 117 -1.59 3.96 19.32
CA GLU A 117 -0.68 3.27 20.24
C GLU A 117 0.75 3.38 19.76
N CYS A 118 1.65 3.59 20.72
CA CYS A 118 3.09 3.66 20.49
C CYS A 118 3.73 2.38 21.00
N TYR A 119 4.48 1.71 20.12
CA TYR A 119 5.21 0.49 20.45
C TYR A 119 6.70 0.65 20.21
N THR A 120 7.50 -0.13 20.94
CA THR A 120 8.91 -0.32 20.62
C THR A 120 9.03 -1.25 19.42
N LEU A 121 9.81 -0.89 18.40
CA LEU A 121 9.98 -1.68 17.17
C LEU A 121 10.45 -3.12 17.44
N SER A 122 11.23 -3.34 18.50
CA SER A 122 11.72 -4.68 18.87
C SER A 122 10.66 -5.60 19.48
N THR A 123 9.49 -5.07 19.87
CA THR A 123 8.44 -5.85 20.57
C THR A 123 7.23 -6.15 19.67
N VAL A 124 7.19 -5.58 18.47
CA VAL A 124 6.08 -5.74 17.52
C VAL A 124 6.54 -6.35 16.22
N LYS A 125 5.64 -7.09 15.58
CA LYS A 125 5.81 -7.61 14.23
C LYS A 125 4.73 -7.02 13.34
N PHE A 126 5.10 -6.67 12.12
CA PHE A 126 4.19 -6.19 11.10
C PHE A 126 4.07 -7.21 9.98
N ARG A 127 2.94 -7.21 9.29
CA ARG A 127 2.78 -7.90 8.01
C ARG A 127 1.73 -7.20 7.13
N PRO A 128 1.76 -7.36 5.80
CA PRO A 128 0.75 -6.78 4.93
C PRO A 128 -0.65 -7.31 5.23
N ILE A 129 -1.69 -6.51 4.94
CA ILE A 129 -3.09 -6.96 5.04
C ILE A 129 -3.30 -8.15 4.11
N ARG A 130 -3.64 -9.30 4.67
CA ARG A 130 -3.88 -10.51 3.88
C ARG A 130 -5.33 -10.59 3.42
N SER A 131 -5.56 -10.52 2.11
CA SER A 131 -6.78 -11.07 1.50
C SER A 131 -6.90 -12.57 1.82
N ALA A 132 -8.12 -13.14 1.80
CA ALA A 132 -8.33 -14.56 2.10
C ALA A 132 -7.51 -15.49 1.17
N ALA A 133 -7.31 -15.10 -0.09
CA ALA A 133 -6.47 -15.83 -1.05
C ALA A 133 -4.97 -15.76 -0.69
N ASN A 134 -4.48 -14.59 -0.26
CA ASN A 134 -3.09 -14.44 0.17
C ASN A 134 -2.78 -15.19 1.47
N ARG A 135 -3.79 -15.38 2.34
CA ARG A 135 -3.64 -16.20 3.56
C ARG A 135 -3.33 -17.66 3.25
N LYS A 136 -4.11 -18.28 2.35
CA LYS A 136 -3.89 -19.67 1.92
C LYS A 136 -2.51 -19.84 1.26
N ARG A 137 -2.12 -18.89 0.40
CA ARG A 137 -0.79 -18.93 -0.26
C ARG A 137 0.36 -18.85 0.74
N LEU A 138 0.25 -18.00 1.76
CA LEU A 138 1.31 -17.92 2.76
C LEU A 138 1.29 -19.11 3.74
N GLU A 139 0.13 -19.68 4.06
CA GLU A 139 0.07 -20.93 4.84
C GLU A 139 0.79 -22.07 4.12
N VAL A 140 0.61 -22.18 2.80
CA VAL A 140 1.36 -23.13 1.96
C VAL A 140 2.85 -22.80 1.97
N ALA A 141 3.22 -21.53 1.82
CA ALA A 141 4.63 -21.12 1.83
C ALA A 141 5.32 -21.40 3.18
N GLU A 142 4.67 -21.06 4.29
CA GLU A 142 5.20 -21.34 5.64
C GLU A 142 5.28 -22.85 5.93
N ALA A 143 4.33 -23.65 5.44
CA ALA A 143 4.37 -25.11 5.57
C ALA A 143 5.56 -25.72 4.79
N LEU A 144 5.82 -25.21 3.57
CA LEU A 144 6.97 -25.61 2.76
C LEU A 144 8.30 -25.23 3.42
N ILE A 145 8.42 -24.00 3.94
CA ILE A 145 9.63 -23.57 4.68
C ILE A 145 9.85 -24.46 5.89
N ARG A 146 8.80 -24.69 6.70
CA ARG A 146 8.89 -25.60 7.86
C ARG A 146 9.35 -27.01 7.49
N PHE A 147 8.85 -27.56 6.38
CA PHE A 147 9.28 -28.87 5.89
C PHE A 147 10.76 -28.85 5.46
N LEU A 148 11.18 -27.84 4.71
CA LEU A 148 12.54 -27.69 4.24
C LEU A 148 13.54 -27.50 5.40
N ASP A 149 13.21 -26.66 6.37
CA ASP A 149 14.03 -26.45 7.58
C ASP A 149 14.16 -27.75 8.38
N LEU A 150 13.10 -28.57 8.45
CA LEU A 150 13.10 -29.83 9.21
C LEU A 150 13.93 -30.94 8.55
N GLU A 151 13.93 -31.01 7.21
CA GLU A 151 14.61 -32.06 6.45
C GLU A 151 16.07 -31.71 6.08
N THR A 152 16.43 -30.42 6.04
CA THR A 152 17.73 -30.02 5.47
C THR A 152 18.85 -29.78 6.49
N ASP A 153 18.58 -29.74 7.81
CA ASP A 153 19.58 -29.39 8.86
C ASP A 153 20.34 -28.07 8.56
N ILE A 154 19.71 -27.18 7.78
CA ILE A 154 20.23 -25.86 7.43
C ILE A 154 19.13 -24.84 7.70
N ASP A 155 19.27 -24.13 8.82
CA ASP A 155 18.31 -23.11 9.24
C ASP A 155 18.30 -21.90 8.28
N ASN A 156 17.11 -21.43 7.91
CA ASN A 156 16.87 -20.13 7.27
C ASN A 156 17.45 -19.95 5.84
N VAL A 157 17.55 -21.02 5.04
CA VAL A 157 18.00 -20.90 3.63
C VAL A 157 16.97 -20.21 2.74
N PHE A 158 15.68 -20.38 3.04
CA PHE A 158 14.59 -19.87 2.22
C PHE A 158 13.75 -18.83 2.99
N HIS A 159 13.50 -17.69 2.35
CA HIS A 159 12.60 -16.67 2.86
C HIS A 159 11.21 -16.82 2.23
N ALA A 160 10.20 -16.17 2.84
CA ALA A 160 8.83 -16.19 2.34
C ALA A 160 8.70 -15.67 0.89
N GLY A 161 9.60 -14.76 0.48
CA GLY A 161 9.71 -14.29 -0.90
C GLY A 161 10.08 -15.42 -1.86
N ASP A 162 11.13 -16.19 -1.56
CA ASP A 162 11.60 -17.30 -2.42
C ASP A 162 10.51 -18.35 -2.65
N VAL A 163 9.77 -18.68 -1.59
CA VAL A 163 8.70 -19.69 -1.68
C VAL A 163 7.46 -19.15 -2.39
N LYS A 164 7.19 -17.85 -2.30
CA LYS A 164 6.13 -17.22 -3.08
C LYS A 164 6.45 -17.29 -4.59
N ASP A 165 7.69 -17.05 -4.97
CA ASP A 165 8.13 -17.16 -6.37
C ASP A 165 7.99 -18.60 -6.90
N PHE A 166 8.25 -19.61 -6.07
CA PHE A 166 7.96 -21.01 -6.42
C PHE A 166 6.47 -21.26 -6.67
N LEU A 167 5.60 -20.73 -5.81
CA LEU A 167 4.16 -20.87 -5.98
C LEU A 167 3.66 -20.17 -7.24
N ASP A 168 4.22 -19.01 -7.57
CA ASP A 168 3.91 -18.30 -8.82
C ASP A 168 4.39 -19.08 -10.05
N TYR A 169 5.56 -19.74 -9.98
CA TYR A 169 6.04 -20.64 -11.02
C TYR A 169 5.14 -21.87 -11.22
N ILE A 170 4.66 -22.47 -10.13
CA ILE A 170 3.73 -23.61 -10.18
C ILE A 170 2.37 -23.17 -10.74
N ALA A 171 1.84 -22.04 -10.28
CA ALA A 171 0.57 -21.50 -10.78
C ALA A 171 0.63 -21.16 -12.28
N ALA A 172 1.79 -20.71 -12.76
CA ALA A 172 2.05 -20.49 -14.17
C ALA A 172 2.25 -21.79 -14.98
N GLY A 173 2.15 -22.97 -14.34
CA GLY A 173 2.31 -24.28 -14.98
C GLY A 173 3.74 -24.57 -15.44
N LYS A 174 4.73 -23.86 -14.91
CA LYS A 174 6.14 -23.98 -15.34
C LYS A 174 6.85 -25.19 -14.73
N ILE A 175 6.26 -25.84 -13.71
CA ILE A 175 6.74 -27.10 -13.16
C ILE A 175 5.86 -28.24 -13.67
N PRO A 176 6.36 -29.09 -14.58
CA PRO A 176 5.57 -30.18 -15.13
C PRO A 176 5.10 -31.16 -14.05
N GLY A 177 3.84 -31.54 -14.09
CA GLY A 177 3.27 -32.54 -13.17
C GLY A 177 2.80 -32.02 -11.81
N ILE A 178 2.98 -30.72 -11.50
CA ILE A 178 2.49 -30.10 -10.27
C ILE A 178 1.48 -28.99 -10.63
N ARG A 179 0.33 -28.98 -9.96
CA ARG A 179 -0.70 -27.93 -10.08
C ARG A 179 -1.25 -27.58 -8.70
N ILE A 180 -1.55 -26.30 -8.51
CA ILE A 180 -2.29 -25.82 -7.33
C ILE A 180 -3.77 -25.87 -7.70
N GLU A 181 -4.55 -26.65 -6.96
CA GLU A 181 -6.02 -26.70 -7.08
C GLU A 181 -6.71 -25.63 -6.20
#